data_AF-A0A0T9Z5S6-F1
#
_entry.id   AF-A0A0T9Z5S6-F1
#
_cell.length_a   1.000
_cell.length_b   1.000
_cell.length_c   1.000
_cell.angle_alpha   90.00
_cell.angle_beta   90.00
_cell.angle_gamma   90.00
#
_symmetry.space_group_name_H-M   'P 1'
#
loop_
_entity.id
_entity.type
_entity.pdbx_description
1 polymer ?
#
loop_
_entity_poly.entity_id
_entity_poly.type
_entity_poly.pdbx_seq_one_letter_code
_entity_poly.pdbx_strand_id
1 'polypeptide(L)'
;MHSSGLDALEQGKGVCQDFVHLSLMVLRSMGIPCRYVSGYLHPKRDAVVGKTVDGRSHAWVQAWTGGWWHYDPTNDNEITEQYISVGVGRDYTDVSPLKGIYSGEGVTDLDVVVEITRLA
;
A
#
# COMPACT_ATOMS: atom_id res chain seq x y z
N MET A 1 13.93 7.32 0.15
CA MET A 1 13.71 8.74 0.51
C MET A 1 12.42 8.75 1.32
N HIS A 2 12.48 8.99 2.63
CA HIS A 2 11.29 9.05 3.47
C HIS A 2 10.80 10.49 3.49
N SER A 3 9.88 10.85 2.60
CA SER A 3 9.02 12.02 2.80
C SER A 3 8.00 11.68 3.88
N SER A 4 7.69 12.64 4.75
CA SER A 4 6.50 12.55 5.60
C SER A 4 5.27 12.89 4.78
N GLY A 5 4.07 12.47 5.23
CA GLY A 5 2.82 12.86 4.57
C GLY A 5 2.66 14.38 4.44
N LEU A 6 3.18 15.15 5.41
CA LEU A 6 3.16 16.61 5.35
C LEU A 6 4.06 17.16 4.23
N ASP A 7 5.23 16.57 4.01
CA ASP A 7 6.11 16.96 2.89
C ASP A 7 5.42 16.71 1.55
N ALA A 8 4.69 15.59 1.42
CA ALA A 8 3.94 15.27 0.21
C ALA A 8 2.76 16.23 -0.03
N LEU A 9 2.10 16.67 1.04
CA LEU A 9 1.04 17.67 0.97
C LEU A 9 1.58 19.04 0.53
N GLU A 10 2.72 19.47 1.08
CA GLU A 10 3.37 20.73 0.70
C GLU A 10 3.89 20.71 -0.74
N GLN A 11 4.37 19.56 -1.22
CA GLN A 11 4.93 19.42 -2.56
C GLN A 11 3.89 19.01 -3.63
N GLY A 12 2.69 18.60 -3.21
CA GLY A 12 1.67 18.01 -4.07
C GLY A 12 2.12 16.72 -4.77
N LYS A 13 3.15 16.06 -4.26
CA LYS A 13 3.78 14.86 -4.84
C LYS A 13 4.28 13.96 -3.72
N GLY A 14 4.03 12.66 -3.84
CA GLY A 14 4.48 11.66 -2.89
C GLY A 14 4.38 10.26 -3.45
N VAL A 15 4.78 9.28 -2.66
CA VAL A 15 4.54 7.85 -2.96
C VAL A 15 3.23 7.39 -2.33
N CYS A 16 2.76 6.18 -2.67
CA CYS A 16 1.51 5.63 -2.15
C CYS A 16 1.39 5.68 -0.62
N GLN A 17 2.50 5.46 0.09
CA GLN A 17 2.58 5.60 1.54
C GLN A 17 2.15 6.99 2.03
N ASP A 18 2.59 8.06 1.35
CA ASP A 18 2.33 9.44 1.77
C ASP A 18 0.85 9.79 1.65
N PHE A 19 0.23 9.42 0.52
CA PHE A 19 -1.20 9.63 0.28
C PHE A 19 -2.06 8.87 1.29
N VAL A 20 -1.67 7.64 1.65
CA VAL A 20 -2.37 6.86 2.68
C VAL A 20 -2.20 7.49 4.05
N HIS A 21 -0.99 7.91 4.44
CA HIS A 21 -0.77 8.59 5.72
C HIS A 21 -1.57 9.88 5.84
N LEU A 22 -1.59 10.72 4.79
CA LEU A 22 -2.44 11.92 4.75
C LEU A 22 -3.92 11.58 4.89
N SER A 23 -4.40 10.57 4.17
CA SER A 23 -5.79 10.11 4.26
C SER A 23 -6.13 9.65 5.68
N LEU A 24 -5.25 8.88 6.33
CA LEU A 24 -5.43 8.44 7.71
C LEU A 24 -5.46 9.62 8.69
N MET A 25 -4.61 10.63 8.50
CA MET A 25 -4.60 11.83 9.34
C MET A 25 -5.93 12.59 9.24
N VAL A 26 -6.44 12.80 8.02
CA VAL A 26 -7.71 13.50 7.78
C VAL A 26 -8.89 12.70 8.34
N LEU A 27 -8.97 11.41 8.09
CA LEU A 27 -10.06 10.57 8.61
C LEU A 27 -10.06 10.53 10.14
N ARG A 28 -8.89 10.39 10.77
CA ARG A 28 -8.76 10.37 12.23
C ARG A 28 -9.10 11.72 12.86
N SER A 29 -8.77 12.84 12.24
CA SER A 29 -9.14 14.16 12.76
C SER A 29 -10.65 14.39 12.76
N MET A 30 -11.38 13.71 11.86
CA MET A 30 -12.84 13.69 11.82
C MET A 30 -13.47 12.62 12.75
N GLY A 31 -12.66 11.88 13.51
CA GLY A 31 -13.14 10.81 14.40
C GLY A 31 -13.53 9.51 13.69
N ILE A 32 -13.18 9.35 12.41
CA ILE A 32 -13.46 8.14 11.63
C ILE A 32 -12.37 7.09 11.91
N PRO A 33 -12.71 5.89 12.41
CA PRO A 33 -11.73 4.82 12.57
C PRO A 33 -11.20 4.36 11.20
N CYS A 34 -9.88 4.32 11.04
CA CYS A 34 -9.26 3.92 9.78
C CYS A 34 -7.90 3.25 9.98
N ARG A 35 -7.52 2.41 9.01
CA ARG A 35 -6.32 1.55 9.03
C ARG A 35 -5.58 1.58 7.70
N TYR A 36 -4.26 1.45 7.80
CA TYR A 36 -3.32 1.33 6.68
C TYR A 36 -3.34 -0.10 6.16
N VAL A 37 -3.44 -0.28 4.85
CA VAL A 37 -3.30 -1.59 4.21
C VAL A 37 -2.03 -1.60 3.38
N SER A 38 -1.17 -2.58 3.63
CA SER A 38 -0.01 -2.89 2.80
C SER A 38 -0.31 -4.13 1.96
N GLY A 39 0.05 -4.09 0.68
CA GLY A 39 -0.18 -5.20 -0.23
C GLY A 39 0.47 -5.00 -1.58
N TYR A 40 -0.10 -5.68 -2.58
CA TYR A 40 0.37 -5.60 -3.95
C TYR A 40 -0.79 -5.32 -4.90
N LEU A 41 -0.47 -4.62 -5.99
CA LEU A 41 -1.37 -4.28 -7.07
C LEU A 41 -0.94 -5.00 -8.34
N HIS A 42 -1.88 -5.69 -8.99
CA HIS A 42 -1.69 -6.19 -10.34
C HIS A 42 -1.63 -5.00 -11.32
N PRO A 43 -0.54 -4.80 -12.07
CA PRO A 43 -0.30 -3.56 -12.83
C PRO A 43 -1.24 -3.36 -14.02
N LYS A 44 -1.95 -4.40 -14.47
CA LYS A 44 -2.87 -4.34 -15.61
C LYS A 44 -4.30 -4.65 -15.19
N ARG A 45 -5.23 -3.75 -15.54
CA ARG A 45 -6.68 -3.91 -15.35
C ARG A 45 -7.24 -5.02 -16.24
N ASP A 46 -6.81 -5.05 -17.49
CA ASP A 46 -7.16 -6.03 -18.52
C ASP A 46 -6.19 -7.23 -18.51
N ALA A 47 -5.86 -7.73 -17.32
CA ALA A 47 -4.94 -8.85 -17.18
C ALA A 47 -5.44 -10.08 -17.98
N VAL A 48 -4.56 -10.67 -18.78
CA VAL A 48 -4.83 -11.93 -19.48
C VAL A 48 -4.89 -13.03 -18.44
N VAL A 49 -6.00 -13.79 -18.42
CA VAL A 49 -6.17 -14.92 -17.51
C VAL A 49 -5.04 -15.93 -17.71
N GLY A 50 -4.46 -16.41 -16.61
CA GLY A 50 -3.35 -17.36 -16.60
C GLY A 50 -1.98 -16.75 -16.92
N LYS A 51 -1.89 -15.44 -17.19
CA LYS A 51 -0.60 -14.76 -17.35
C LYS A 51 -0.09 -14.22 -16.03
N THR A 52 1.11 -14.63 -15.65
CA THR A 52 1.85 -14.12 -14.50
C THR A 52 2.61 -12.85 -14.83
N VAL A 53 2.62 -11.88 -13.90
CA VAL A 53 3.39 -10.63 -13.99
C VAL A 53 3.94 -10.23 -12.63
N ASP A 54 4.92 -9.34 -12.63
CA ASP A 54 5.43 -8.74 -11.40
C ASP A 54 4.38 -7.80 -10.78
N GLY A 55 3.99 -8.10 -9.55
CA GLY A 55 3.15 -7.29 -8.71
C GLY A 55 3.89 -6.03 -8.25
N ARG A 56 3.14 -4.94 -8.10
CA ARG A 56 3.68 -3.68 -7.58
C ARG A 56 3.31 -3.54 -6.12
N SER A 57 4.31 -3.36 -5.25
CA SER A 57 4.03 -3.01 -3.86
C SER A 57 3.18 -1.74 -3.81
N HIS A 58 2.14 -1.79 -2.99
CA HIS A 58 1.16 -0.71 -2.94
C HIS A 58 0.53 -0.60 -1.56
N ALA A 59 -0.09 0.54 -1.30
CA ALA A 59 -0.78 0.81 -0.07
C ALA A 59 -2.08 1.58 -0.30
N TRP A 60 -3.06 1.34 0.54
CA TRP A 60 -4.36 2.01 0.48
C TRP A 60 -4.98 2.15 1.88
N VAL A 61 -6.08 2.89 1.98
CA VAL A 61 -6.78 3.12 3.24
C VAL A 61 -8.03 2.25 3.35
N GLN A 62 -8.33 1.84 4.58
CA GLN A 62 -9.66 1.36 4.96
C GLN A 62 -10.24 2.23 6.07
N ALA A 63 -11.51 2.59 5.96
CA ALA A 63 -12.24 3.40 6.93
C ALA A 63 -13.52 2.68 7.38
N TRP A 64 -13.93 2.89 8.63
CA TRP A 64 -15.14 2.29 9.18
C TRP A 64 -16.29 3.30 9.21
N THR A 65 -17.35 3.02 8.44
CA THR A 65 -18.54 3.88 8.32
C THR A 65 -19.86 3.11 8.56
N GLY A 66 -19.80 2.04 9.35
CA GLY A 66 -20.87 1.02 9.47
C GLY A 66 -20.54 -0.29 8.74
N GLY A 67 -19.50 -0.25 7.90
CA GLY A 67 -18.76 -1.37 7.34
C GLY A 67 -17.34 -0.90 7.00
N TRP A 68 -16.49 -1.82 6.57
CA TRP A 68 -15.17 -1.45 6.03
C TRP A 68 -15.33 -0.90 4.62
N TRP A 69 -15.04 0.39 4.46
CA TRP A 69 -14.86 1.03 3.17
C TRP A 69 -13.37 1.06 2.81
N HIS A 70 -13.06 0.90 1.53
CA HIS A 70 -11.70 0.75 1.03
C HIS A 70 -11.46 1.77 -0.08
N TYR A 71 -10.34 2.48 -0.05
CA TYR A 71 -10.02 3.49 -1.06
C TYR A 71 -8.53 3.60 -1.33
N ASP A 72 -8.16 3.74 -2.60
CA ASP A 72 -6.80 4.02 -3.04
C ASP A 72 -6.64 5.51 -3.33
N PRO A 73 -6.10 6.31 -2.39
CA PRO A 73 -5.91 7.75 -2.59
C PRO A 73 -4.79 8.07 -3.58
N THR A 74 -3.96 7.09 -3.95
CA THR A 74 -2.86 7.29 -4.90
C THR A 74 -3.37 7.28 -6.35
N ASN A 75 -4.29 6.36 -6.65
CA ASN A 75 -4.84 6.16 -7.99
C ASN A 75 -6.27 6.71 -8.15
N ASP A 76 -6.81 7.35 -7.11
CA ASP A 76 -8.17 7.89 -7.08
C ASP A 76 -9.23 6.87 -7.49
N ASN A 77 -9.18 5.69 -6.86
CA ASN A 77 -9.99 4.55 -7.28
C ASN A 77 -10.44 3.67 -6.10
N GLU A 78 -11.55 2.97 -6.31
CA GLU A 78 -11.98 1.89 -5.43
C GLU A 78 -11.06 0.66 -5.55
N ILE A 79 -11.03 -0.13 -4.48
CA ILE A 79 -10.23 -1.36 -4.43
C ILE A 79 -10.95 -2.46 -5.21
N THR A 80 -10.29 -2.97 -6.23
CA THR A 80 -10.77 -4.06 -7.11
C THR A 80 -10.04 -5.37 -6.82
N GLU A 81 -10.35 -6.42 -7.59
CA GLU A 81 -9.68 -7.72 -7.54
C GLU A 81 -8.18 -7.67 -7.86
N GLN A 82 -7.69 -6.57 -8.43
CA GLN A 82 -6.25 -6.36 -8.69
C GLN A 82 -5.44 -6.14 -7.41
N TYR A 83 -6.10 -5.81 -6.29
CA TYR A 83 -5.45 -5.46 -5.04
C TYR A 83 -5.41 -6.68 -4.11
N ILE A 84 -4.21 -7.11 -3.76
CA ILE A 84 -3.96 -8.23 -2.87
C ILE A 84 -3.43 -7.69 -1.55
N SER A 85 -4.26 -7.74 -0.49
CA SER A 85 -3.87 -7.32 0.85
C SER A 85 -2.91 -8.32 1.49
N VAL A 86 -1.83 -7.82 2.10
CA VAL A 86 -0.84 -8.64 2.83
C VAL A 86 -0.87 -8.34 4.32
N GLY A 87 -0.98 -7.07 4.70
CA GLY A 87 -0.99 -6.64 6.10
C GLY A 87 -1.89 -5.44 6.34
N VAL A 88 -2.44 -5.35 7.55
CA VAL A 88 -3.26 -4.21 7.97
C VAL A 88 -2.84 -3.73 9.35
N GLY A 89 -2.63 -2.42 9.50
CA GLY A 89 -2.12 -1.80 10.72
C GLY A 89 -2.57 -0.36 10.92
N ARG A 90 -2.12 0.32 11.98
CA ARG A 90 -2.46 1.73 12.22
C ARG A 90 -1.73 2.64 11.24
N ASP A 91 -0.52 2.28 10.85
CA ASP A 91 0.29 2.96 9.84
C ASP A 91 1.30 1.98 9.22
N TYR A 92 2.13 2.48 8.31
CA TYR A 92 3.19 1.72 7.64
C TYR A 92 4.14 0.95 8.59
N THR A 93 4.43 1.45 9.79
CA THR A 93 5.42 0.85 10.71
C THR A 93 4.93 -0.45 11.34
N ASP A 94 3.61 -0.63 11.42
CA ASP A 94 2.94 -1.86 11.88
C ASP A 94 2.99 -2.96 10.80
N VAL A 95 3.12 -2.59 9.52
CA VAL A 95 2.95 -3.51 8.36
C VAL A 95 3.97 -3.30 7.24
N SER A 96 5.20 -2.90 7.60
CA SER A 96 6.26 -2.68 6.62
C SER A 96 6.58 -3.99 5.88
N PRO A 97 6.62 -4.02 4.53
CA PRO A 97 6.81 -5.25 3.76
C PRO A 97 8.12 -5.99 4.06
N LEU A 98 9.17 -5.24 4.39
CA LEU A 98 10.48 -5.75 4.78
C LEU A 98 10.91 -5.05 6.07
N LYS A 99 11.09 -5.83 7.14
CA LYS A 99 11.56 -5.35 8.44
C LYS A 99 12.45 -6.41 9.07
N GLY A 100 13.68 -6.05 9.40
CA GLY A 100 14.64 -6.97 10.01
C GLY A 100 16.02 -6.33 10.18
N ILE A 101 16.89 -7.00 10.93
CA ILE A 101 18.30 -6.65 11.07
C ILE A 101 19.10 -7.82 10.52
N TYR A 102 19.97 -7.57 9.55
CA TYR A 102 20.95 -8.54 9.07
C TYR A 102 22.31 -8.26 9.73
N SER A 103 22.99 -9.29 10.22
CA SER A 103 24.34 -9.21 10.76
C SER A 103 25.19 -10.37 10.24
N GLY A 104 26.23 -10.06 9.49
CA GLY A 104 27.17 -11.00 8.87
C GLY A 104 28.23 -10.26 8.05
N GLU A 105 29.33 -10.92 7.68
CA GLU A 105 30.33 -10.33 6.79
C GLU A 105 29.82 -10.32 5.33
N GLY A 106 29.89 -9.15 4.68
CA GLY A 106 29.50 -8.96 3.27
C GLY A 106 28.25 -8.11 3.07
N VAL A 107 28.26 -7.28 2.02
CA VAL A 107 27.07 -6.58 1.52
C VAL A 107 26.32 -7.57 0.62
N THR A 108 25.09 -7.91 0.99
CA THR A 108 24.20 -8.70 0.14
C THR A 108 23.20 -7.75 -0.51
N ASP A 109 23.03 -7.88 -1.83
CA ASP A 109 21.91 -7.27 -2.54
C ASP A 109 20.68 -8.15 -2.31
N LEU A 110 19.56 -7.53 -1.92
CA LEU A 110 18.30 -8.23 -1.65
C LEU A 110 17.29 -7.85 -2.71
N ASP A 111 17.06 -8.76 -3.65
CA ASP A 111 16.00 -8.63 -4.64
C ASP A 111 14.76 -9.44 -4.22
N VAL A 112 13.59 -8.81 -4.29
CA VAL A 112 12.31 -9.41 -3.90
C VAL A 112 11.30 -9.14 -5.00
N VAL A 113 10.86 -10.21 -5.65
CA VAL A 113 9.81 -10.18 -6.67
C VAL A 113 8.58 -10.89 -6.13
N VAL A 114 7.42 -10.25 -6.27
CA VAL A 114 6.11 -10.88 -6.01
C VAL A 114 5.40 -11.05 -7.32
N GLU A 115 5.09 -12.29 -7.66
CA GLU A 115 4.38 -12.63 -8.88
C GLU A 115 2.87 -12.71 -8.62
N ILE A 116 2.07 -12.11 -9.52
CA ILE A 116 0.61 -12.12 -9.44
C ILE A 116 0.07 -12.70 -10.74
N THR A 117 -0.92 -13.59 -10.63
CA THR A 117 -1.61 -14.20 -11.77
C THR A 117 -3.12 -14.03 -11.61
N ARG A 118 -3.79 -13.53 -12.65
CA ARG A 118 -5.25 -13.51 -12.71
C ARG A 118 -5.77 -14.91 -13.04
N LEU A 119 -6.65 -15.44 -12.19
CA LEU A 119 -7.16 -16.82 -12.32
C LEU A 119 -8.53 -16.92 -13.03
N ALA A 120 -9.32 -15.84 -13.06
CA ALA A 120 -10.63 -15.75 -13.72
C ALA A 120 -10.92 -14.30 -14.13
#